data_AF-A0A4S8PSS2-F1
#
_entry.id   AF-A0A4S8PSS2-F1
#
_cell.length_a   1.000
_cell.length_b   1.000
_cell.length_c   1.000
_cell.angle_alpha   90.00
_cell.angle_beta   90.00
_cell.angle_gamma   90.00
#
_symmetry.space_group_name_H-M   'P 1'
#
loop_
_entity.id
_entity.type
_entity.pdbx_description
1 polymer ?
#
loop_
_entity_poly.entity_id
_entity_poly.type
_entity_poly.pdbx_seq_one_letter_code
_entity_poly.pdbx_strand_id
1 'polypeptide(L)'
;MLMLGAAPDFLPPSPSALSVDLADAICGPEGVYGVCDARDGVQYLILADTDTNSQPAIILPLDENLPDRLEAILRLWHMLAGKPARRDPRMTPYQRRRFRLMMQAADGNANHATYREIAIAIYGEARVRAEPWKTSALRASVIALVRSAAALIDGGYQDLLRHRRKP
;
A
#
# COMPACT_ATOMS: atom_id res chain seq x y z
N MET A 1 -6.11 1.43 8.59
CA MET A 1 -6.72 0.12 8.89
C MET A 1 -8.17 0.34 9.28
N LEU A 2 -9.09 -0.41 8.69
CA LEU A 2 -10.50 -0.42 9.10
C LEU A 2 -10.72 -1.45 10.21
N MET A 3 -11.60 -1.15 11.17
CA MET A 3 -11.96 -2.07 12.23
C MET A 3 -13.39 -2.54 11.98
N LEU A 4 -13.61 -3.85 12.00
CA LEU A 4 -14.90 -4.48 11.88
C LEU A 4 -15.29 -5.08 13.22
N GLY A 5 -16.45 -4.66 13.70
CA GLY A 5 -17.15 -5.18 14.88
C GLY A 5 -18.41 -5.94 14.46
N ALA A 6 -19.08 -6.55 15.43
CA ALA A 6 -20.44 -7.03 15.25
C ALA A 6 -21.39 -5.83 15.18
N ALA A 7 -22.31 -5.84 14.23
CA ALA A 7 -23.40 -4.88 14.21
C ALA A 7 -24.22 -5.04 15.51
N PRO A 8 -24.59 -3.94 16.19
CA PRO A 8 -25.47 -4.02 17.33
C PRO A 8 -26.81 -4.67 16.95
N ASP A 9 -27.36 -5.50 17.85
CA ASP A 9 -28.59 -6.28 17.62
C ASP A 9 -29.82 -5.45 17.25
N PHE A 10 -29.81 -4.14 17.57
CA PHE A 10 -30.91 -3.22 17.24
C PHE A 10 -30.88 -2.74 15.77
N LEU A 11 -29.78 -2.94 15.05
CA LEU A 11 -29.72 -2.60 13.63
C LEU A 11 -30.38 -3.73 12.82
N PRO A 12 -31.35 -3.42 11.94
CA PRO A 12 -31.98 -4.45 11.14
C PRO A 12 -30.96 -5.11 10.20
N PRO A 13 -31.03 -6.43 10.01
CA PRO A 13 -30.12 -7.12 9.12
C PRO A 13 -30.27 -6.62 7.70
N SER A 14 -29.17 -6.17 7.08
CA SER A 14 -29.19 -5.73 5.68
C SER A 14 -29.03 -6.94 4.75
N PRO A 15 -29.99 -7.25 3.87
CA PRO A 15 -29.88 -8.37 2.93
C PRO A 15 -28.78 -8.15 1.88
N SER A 16 -28.36 -6.91 1.68
CA SER A 16 -27.23 -6.52 0.82
C SER A 16 -25.93 -6.29 1.60
N ALA A 17 -25.78 -6.87 2.79
CA ALA A 17 -24.54 -6.80 3.54
C ALA A 17 -23.41 -7.34 2.67
N LEU A 18 -22.48 -6.47 2.32
CA LEU A 18 -21.36 -6.82 1.47
C LEU A 18 -20.44 -7.77 2.25
N SER A 19 -20.32 -9.01 1.77
CA SER A 19 -19.43 -9.99 2.39
C SER A 19 -17.99 -9.67 2.05
N VAL A 20 -17.15 -9.55 3.09
CA VAL A 20 -15.71 -9.46 2.91
C VAL A 20 -15.19 -10.88 2.76
N ASP A 21 -14.81 -11.27 1.53
CA ASP A 21 -14.06 -12.51 1.36
C ASP A 21 -12.67 -12.34 1.97
N LEU A 22 -12.41 -13.14 3.00
CA LEU A 22 -11.18 -13.12 3.79
C LEU A 22 -10.04 -13.80 3.00
N ALA A 23 -9.42 -13.05 2.10
CA ALA A 23 -8.15 -13.44 1.52
C ALA A 23 -6.99 -13.10 2.48
N ASP A 24 -6.06 -14.04 2.65
CA ASP A 24 -4.80 -13.86 3.39
C ASP A 24 -4.96 -13.34 4.83
N ALA A 25 -5.87 -13.98 5.58
CA ALA A 25 -6.15 -13.62 6.96
C ALA A 25 -5.00 -14.02 7.91
N ILE A 26 -4.59 -13.09 8.78
CA ILE A 26 -3.58 -13.28 9.83
C ILE A 26 -4.27 -13.14 11.18
N CYS A 27 -4.20 -14.17 12.03
CA CYS A 27 -4.73 -14.11 13.40
C CYS A 27 -3.74 -13.43 14.35
N GLY A 28 -4.25 -12.54 15.20
CA GLY A 28 -3.51 -11.89 16.28
C GLY A 28 -4.36 -11.74 17.54
N PRO A 29 -3.79 -11.20 18.63
CA PRO A 29 -4.50 -11.08 19.92
C PRO A 29 -5.70 -10.13 19.84
N GLU A 30 -5.65 -9.13 18.94
CA GLU A 30 -6.72 -8.15 18.73
C GLU A 30 -7.87 -8.71 17.87
N GLY A 31 -7.65 -9.84 17.19
CA GLY A 31 -8.57 -10.44 16.22
C GLY A 31 -7.90 -10.85 14.90
N VAL A 32 -8.66 -10.84 13.81
CA VAL A 32 -8.22 -11.31 12.50
C VAL A 32 -7.94 -10.14 11.57
N TYR A 33 -6.70 -10.02 11.12
CA TYR A 33 -6.28 -9.04 10.13
C TYR A 33 -6.45 -9.62 8.74
N GLY A 34 -6.87 -8.81 7.76
CA GLY A 34 -6.97 -9.24 6.38
C GLY A 34 -6.86 -8.08 5.40
N VAL A 35 -6.78 -8.42 4.11
CA VAL A 35 -6.73 -7.45 3.01
C VAL A 35 -7.77 -7.82 1.98
N CYS A 36 -8.65 -6.87 1.66
CA CYS A 36 -9.57 -7.03 0.53
C CYS A 36 -8.84 -6.65 -0.76
N ASP A 37 -8.66 -7.59 -1.70
CA ASP A 37 -7.96 -7.45 -3.00
C ASP A 37 -6.43 -7.24 -2.93
N ALA A 38 -5.68 -7.89 -3.83
CA ALA A 38 -4.23 -7.89 -3.86
C ALA A 38 -3.60 -6.66 -4.55
N ARG A 39 -4.35 -5.88 -5.35
CA ARG A 39 -3.76 -4.82 -6.20
C ARG A 39 -3.75 -3.42 -5.60
N ASP A 40 -4.83 -3.00 -4.94
CA ASP A 40 -4.94 -1.73 -4.21
C ASP A 40 -5.72 -1.98 -2.90
N GLY A 41 -5.37 -3.06 -2.21
CA GLY A 41 -6.21 -3.62 -1.17
C GLY A 41 -6.47 -2.71 0.02
N VAL A 42 -7.63 -2.90 0.64
CA VAL A 42 -7.99 -2.23 1.88
C VAL A 42 -7.72 -3.18 3.04
N GLN A 43 -6.82 -2.76 3.94
CA GLN A 43 -6.50 -3.50 5.17
C GLN A 43 -7.61 -3.32 6.20
N TYR A 44 -8.04 -4.43 6.79
CA TYR A 44 -9.03 -4.46 7.84
C TYR A 44 -8.62 -5.37 9.00
N LEU A 45 -9.25 -5.15 10.15
CA LEU A 45 -9.15 -5.94 11.37
C LEU A 45 -10.57 -6.30 11.80
N ILE A 46 -10.89 -7.58 11.85
CA ILE A 46 -12.09 -8.12 12.50
C ILE A 46 -11.73 -8.33 13.98
N LEU A 47 -12.44 -7.68 14.89
CA LEU A 47 -12.14 -7.76 16.32
C LEU A 47 -12.42 -9.18 16.86
N ALA A 48 -11.60 -9.65 17.80
CA ALA A 48 -11.68 -11.02 18.33
C ALA A 48 -13.06 -11.43 18.90
N ASP A 49 -13.84 -10.46 19.37
CA ASP A 49 -15.16 -10.68 19.98
C ASP A 49 -16.32 -10.66 18.97
N THR A 50 -16.02 -10.82 17.68
CA THR A 50 -17.04 -10.84 16.63
C THR A 50 -17.30 -12.26 16.14
N ASP A 51 -18.54 -12.72 16.29
CA ASP A 51 -18.95 -13.99 15.69
C ASP A 51 -18.94 -13.86 14.17
N THR A 52 -18.39 -14.87 13.50
CA THR A 52 -18.39 -15.03 12.04
C THR A 52 -19.78 -14.98 11.40
N ASN A 53 -20.84 -15.26 12.17
CA ASN A 53 -22.23 -15.17 11.73
C ASN A 53 -22.88 -13.80 11.97
N SER A 54 -22.23 -12.90 12.72
CA SER A 54 -22.74 -11.56 12.96
C SER A 54 -22.58 -10.69 11.72
N GLN A 55 -23.56 -9.83 11.46
CA GLN A 55 -23.44 -8.84 10.41
C GLN A 55 -22.26 -7.89 10.73
N PRO A 56 -21.29 -7.70 9.82
CA PRO A 56 -20.15 -6.83 10.09
C PRO A 56 -20.57 -5.36 10.11
N ALA A 57 -20.09 -4.63 11.11
CA ALA A 57 -20.19 -3.17 11.20
C ALA A 57 -18.79 -2.55 11.25
N ILE A 58 -18.61 -1.37 10.65
CA ILE A 58 -17.34 -0.65 10.70
C ILE A 58 -17.29 0.22 11.95
N ILE A 59 -16.29 -0.02 12.80
CA ILE A 59 -15.99 0.84 13.94
C ILE A 59 -15.05 1.95 13.48
N LEU A 60 -15.48 3.20 13.68
CA LEU A 60 -14.77 4.38 13.23
C LEU A 60 -14.36 5.25 14.43
N PRO A 61 -13.12 5.10 14.93
CA PRO A 61 -12.57 6.01 15.92
C PRO A 61 -12.56 7.45 15.41
N LEU A 62 -13.02 8.39 16.23
CA LEU A 62 -13.00 9.82 15.94
C LEU A 62 -11.64 10.40 16.38
N ASP A 63 -10.60 9.97 15.68
CA ASP A 63 -9.21 10.39 15.91
C ASP A 63 -8.69 11.25 14.76
N GLU A 64 -7.43 11.69 14.83
CA GLU A 64 -6.81 12.47 13.77
C GLU A 64 -6.78 11.72 12.41
N ASN A 65 -6.87 10.39 12.43
CA ASN A 65 -6.88 9.52 11.25
C ASN A 65 -8.28 9.29 10.69
N LEU A 66 -9.31 9.95 11.21
CA LEU A 66 -10.68 9.86 10.71
C LEU A 66 -10.79 10.09 9.17
N PRO A 67 -10.14 11.11 8.56
CA PRO A 67 -10.21 11.29 7.11
C PRO A 67 -9.61 10.11 6.32
N ASP A 68 -8.47 9.57 6.79
CA ASP A 68 -7.80 8.41 6.20
C ASP A 68 -8.67 7.16 6.27
N ARG A 69 -9.39 6.99 7.39
CA ARG A 69 -10.33 5.88 7.61
C ARG A 69 -11.55 6.03 6.71
N LEU A 70 -12.14 7.22 6.58
CA LEU A 70 -13.24 7.51 5.66
C LEU A 70 -12.89 7.17 4.21
N GLU A 71 -11.70 7.58 3.74
CA GLU A 71 -11.25 7.25 2.39
C GLU A 71 -11.06 5.74 2.20
N ALA A 72 -10.55 5.03 3.21
CA ALA A 72 -10.45 3.58 3.18
C ALA A 72 -11.84 2.90 3.14
N ILE A 73 -12.84 3.42 3.87
CA ILE A 73 -14.23 2.93 3.82
C ILE A 73 -14.81 3.11 2.41
N LEU A 74 -14.63 4.28 1.80
CA LEU A 74 -15.12 4.55 0.44
C LEU A 74 -14.49 3.61 -0.59
N ARG A 75 -13.19 3.32 -0.45
CA ARG A 75 -12.49 2.34 -1.29
C ARG A 75 -13.03 0.93 -1.10
N LEU A 76 -13.25 0.51 0.14
CA LEU A 76 -13.84 -0.79 0.47
C LEU A 76 -15.24 -0.91 -0.13
N TRP A 77 -16.08 0.12 0.04
CA TRP A 77 -17.44 0.13 -0.51
C TRP A 77 -17.46 0.07 -2.03
N HIS A 78 -16.59 0.80 -2.73
CA HIS A 78 -16.46 0.69 -4.19
C HIS A 78 -16.08 -0.72 -4.63
N MET A 79 -15.10 -1.31 -3.98
CA MET A 79 -14.63 -2.65 -4.31
C MET A 79 -15.73 -3.69 -4.12
N LEU A 80 -16.38 -3.67 -2.96
CA LEU A 80 -17.47 -4.59 -2.62
C LEU A 80 -18.70 -4.38 -3.53
N ALA A 81 -18.95 -3.16 -3.99
CA ALA A 81 -19.98 -2.87 -4.99
C ALA A 81 -19.59 -3.24 -6.43
N GLY A 82 -18.45 -3.90 -6.66
CA GLY A 82 -17.94 -4.27 -7.98
C GLY A 82 -17.57 -3.06 -8.86
N LYS A 83 -17.40 -1.87 -8.27
CA LYS A 83 -17.00 -0.65 -8.97
C LYS A 83 -15.47 -0.60 -9.11
N PRO A 84 -14.95 0.16 -10.08
CA PRO A 84 -13.51 0.39 -10.19
C PRO A 84 -12.94 0.88 -8.85
N ALA A 85 -11.93 0.18 -8.35
CA ALA A 85 -11.28 0.51 -7.09
C ALA A 85 -10.76 1.94 -7.16
N ARG A 86 -11.12 2.75 -6.16
CA ARG A 86 -10.60 4.11 -6.05
C ARG A 86 -9.13 4.03 -5.65
N ARG A 87 -8.27 4.73 -6.42
CA ARG A 87 -6.82 4.72 -6.22
C ARG A 87 -6.47 5.30 -4.85
N ASP A 88 -5.50 4.69 -4.16
CA ASP A 88 -5.00 5.23 -2.90
C ASP A 88 -4.42 6.64 -3.09
N PRO A 89 -5.00 7.69 -2.45
CA PRO A 89 -4.54 9.06 -2.61
C PRO A 89 -3.25 9.37 -1.84
N ARG A 90 -2.75 8.47 -0.98
CA ARG A 90 -1.49 8.67 -0.23
C ARG A 90 -0.28 8.86 -1.13
N MET A 91 -0.32 8.34 -2.35
CA MET A 91 0.82 8.36 -3.28
C MET A 91 0.40 8.81 -4.67
N THR A 92 1.13 9.79 -5.20
CA THR A 92 0.95 10.20 -6.59
C THR A 92 1.44 9.11 -7.56
N PRO A 93 0.95 9.07 -8.81
CA PRO A 93 1.44 8.12 -9.82
C PRO A 93 2.96 8.21 -10.03
N TYR A 94 3.51 9.42 -9.96
CA TYR A 94 4.95 9.67 -10.06
C TYR A 94 5.72 9.05 -8.89
N GLN A 95 5.26 9.26 -7.64
CA GLN A 95 5.87 8.67 -6.45
C GLN A 95 5.84 7.14 -6.52
N ARG A 96 4.69 6.54 -6.87
CA ARG A 96 4.56 5.07 -7.01
C ARG A 96 5.54 4.51 -8.06
N ARG A 97 5.72 5.22 -9.19
CA ARG A 97 6.72 4.84 -10.19
C ARG A 97 8.14 4.95 -9.64
N ARG A 98 8.46 6.04 -8.93
CA ARG A 98 9.79 6.25 -8.35
C ARG A 98 10.11 5.18 -7.30
N PHE A 99 9.17 4.80 -6.43
CA PHE A 99 9.39 3.73 -5.45
C PHE A 99 9.68 2.38 -6.10
N ARG A 100 8.98 2.02 -7.19
CA ARG A 100 9.30 0.79 -7.94
C ARG A 100 10.73 0.80 -8.48
N LEU A 101 11.19 1.93 -9.02
CA LEU A 101 12.58 2.07 -9.49
C LEU A 101 13.58 2.02 -8.34
N MET A 102 13.23 2.56 -7.18
CA MET A 102 14.05 2.48 -5.96
C MET A 102 14.20 1.02 -5.50
N MET A 103 13.11 0.24 -5.46
CA MET A 103 13.17 -1.18 -5.10
C MET A 103 14.00 -1.99 -6.11
N GLN A 104 13.77 -1.80 -7.41
CA GLN A 104 14.59 -2.47 -8.44
C GLN A 104 16.08 -2.11 -8.33
N ALA A 105 16.41 -0.86 -7.98
CA ALA A 105 17.78 -0.44 -7.76
C ALA A 105 18.39 -1.03 -6.48
N ALA A 106 17.60 -1.15 -5.40
CA ALA A 106 18.00 -1.82 -4.17
C ALA A 106 18.28 -3.30 -4.42
N ASP A 107 17.40 -4.00 -5.13
CA ASP A 107 17.56 -5.42 -5.47
C ASP A 107 18.85 -5.63 -6.28
N GLY A 108 19.09 -4.79 -7.29
CA GLY A 108 20.34 -4.84 -8.06
C GLY A 108 21.58 -4.62 -7.19
N ASN A 109 21.54 -3.62 -6.31
CA ASN A 109 22.67 -3.31 -5.41
C ASN A 109 22.91 -4.43 -4.38
N ALA A 110 21.86 -5.04 -3.84
CA ALA A 110 21.94 -6.17 -2.91
C ALA A 110 22.55 -7.41 -3.59
N ASN A 111 22.32 -7.58 -4.90
CA ASN A 111 22.94 -8.63 -5.72
C ASN A 111 24.30 -8.22 -6.31
N HIS A 112 24.95 -7.18 -5.76
CA HIS A 112 26.27 -6.69 -6.20
C HIS A 112 26.35 -6.24 -7.67
N ALA A 113 25.21 -5.94 -8.32
CA ALA A 113 25.22 -5.37 -9.65
C ALA A 113 25.87 -3.97 -9.63
N THR A 114 26.66 -3.68 -10.64
CA THR A 114 27.23 -2.34 -10.82
C THR A 114 26.13 -1.33 -11.12
N TYR A 115 26.35 -0.06 -10.80
CA TYR A 115 25.41 1.01 -11.16
C TYR A 115 25.09 1.06 -12.66
N ARG A 116 26.00 0.58 -13.52
CA ARG A 116 25.78 0.53 -14.97
C ARG A 116 24.80 -0.57 -15.34
N GLU A 117 24.92 -1.76 -14.75
CA GLU A 117 23.98 -2.87 -14.97
C GLU A 117 22.58 -2.51 -14.45
N ILE A 118 22.50 -1.88 -13.28
CA ILE A 118 21.23 -1.35 -12.75
C ILE A 118 20.63 -0.31 -13.72
N ALA A 119 21.45 0.59 -14.27
CA ALA A 119 20.99 1.56 -15.27
C ALA A 119 20.46 0.88 -16.53
N ILE A 120 21.14 -0.17 -17.02
CA ILE A 120 20.72 -0.92 -18.21
C ILE A 120 19.38 -1.61 -17.95
N ALA A 121 19.20 -2.22 -16.78
CA ALA A 121 17.94 -2.85 -16.39
C ALA A 121 16.76 -1.85 -16.29
N ILE A 122 17.03 -0.62 -15.85
CA ILE A 122 15.99 0.41 -15.66
C ILE A 122 15.67 1.19 -16.95
N TYR A 123 16.70 1.58 -17.71
CA TYR A 123 16.58 2.50 -18.84
C TYR A 123 16.85 1.87 -20.20
N GLY A 124 17.37 0.64 -20.24
CA GLY A 124 17.77 -0.06 -21.45
C GLY A 124 19.19 0.27 -21.90
N GLU A 125 19.85 -0.71 -22.52
CA GLU A 125 21.25 -0.61 -22.92
C GLU A 125 21.50 0.49 -23.97
N ALA A 126 20.60 0.62 -24.95
CA ALA A 126 20.69 1.66 -25.97
C ALA A 126 20.73 3.07 -25.37
N ARG A 127 19.91 3.32 -24.34
CA ARG A 127 19.87 4.63 -23.66
C ARG A 127 21.11 4.88 -22.82
N VAL A 128 21.64 3.86 -22.15
CA VAL A 128 22.88 3.96 -21.35
C VAL A 128 24.12 4.16 -22.22
N ARG A 129 24.16 3.58 -23.43
CA ARG A 129 25.27 3.75 -24.39
C ARG A 129 25.24 5.08 -25.14
N ALA A 130 24.14 5.81 -25.14
CA ALA A 130 24.00 7.06 -25.88
C ALA A 130 24.94 8.19 -25.37
N GLU A 131 25.41 8.10 -24.13
CA GLU A 131 26.29 9.09 -23.50
C GLU A 131 27.45 8.41 -22.75
N PRO A 132 28.62 9.05 -22.62
CA PRO A 132 29.71 8.52 -21.81
C PRO A 132 29.29 8.25 -20.35
N TRP A 133 29.44 7.01 -19.90
CA TRP A 133 28.91 6.55 -18.60
C TRP A 133 29.39 7.36 -17.39
N LYS A 134 30.67 7.76 -17.36
CA LYS A 134 31.26 8.46 -16.20
C LYS A 134 30.62 9.83 -15.95
N THR A 135 30.09 10.48 -16.97
CA THR A 135 29.48 11.82 -16.93
C THR A 135 27.98 11.81 -17.18
N SER A 136 27.35 10.63 -17.33
CA SER A 136 25.94 10.52 -17.67
C SER A 136 25.02 10.85 -16.49
N ALA A 137 23.94 11.58 -16.76
CA ALA A 137 22.88 11.84 -15.79
C ALA A 137 22.18 10.56 -15.30
N LEU A 138 22.20 9.48 -16.10
CA LEU A 138 21.64 8.17 -15.71
C LEU A 138 22.45 7.55 -14.56
N ARG A 139 23.78 7.74 -14.56
CA ARG A 139 24.63 7.29 -13.45
C ARG A 139 24.24 7.98 -12.15
N ALA A 140 24.12 9.31 -12.18
CA ALA A 140 23.70 10.09 -11.01
C ALA A 140 22.29 9.69 -10.55
N SER A 141 21.37 9.45 -11.49
CA SER A 141 20.00 9.02 -11.20
C SER A 141 19.95 7.67 -10.49
N VAL A 142 20.74 6.69 -10.94
CA VAL A 142 20.80 5.36 -10.31
C VAL A 142 21.43 5.42 -8.93
N ILE A 143 22.51 6.18 -8.75
CA ILE A 143 23.11 6.39 -7.43
C ILE A 143 22.08 7.01 -6.46
N ALA A 144 21.30 8.00 -6.92
CA ALA A 144 20.25 8.59 -6.13
C ALA A 144 19.12 7.59 -5.80
N LEU A 145 18.72 6.74 -6.76
CA LEU A 145 17.73 5.68 -6.52
C LEU A 145 18.21 4.70 -5.44
N VAL A 146 19.44 4.19 -5.54
CA VAL A 146 20.01 3.26 -4.55
C VAL A 146 20.05 3.89 -3.16
N ARG A 147 20.54 5.14 -3.05
CA ARG A 147 20.58 5.86 -1.76
C ARG A 147 19.20 6.10 -1.17
N SER A 148 18.25 6.57 -1.98
CA SER A 148 16.88 6.76 -1.52
C SER A 148 16.22 5.44 -1.13
N ALA A 149 16.54 4.35 -1.85
CA ALA A 149 15.96 3.04 -1.58
C ALA A 149 16.43 2.50 -0.22
N ALA A 150 17.71 2.66 0.10
CA ALA A 150 18.25 2.31 1.41
C ALA A 150 17.49 3.01 2.54
N ALA A 151 17.30 4.34 2.43
CA ALA A 151 16.54 5.09 3.42
C ALA A 151 15.05 4.67 3.50
N LEU A 152 14.45 4.27 2.38
CA LEU A 152 13.09 3.77 2.36
C LEU A 152 12.98 2.41 3.06
N ILE A 153 13.92 1.50 2.82
CA ILE A 153 13.97 0.16 3.41
C ILE A 153 14.26 0.23 4.92
N ASP A 154 15.14 1.16 5.33
CA ASP A 154 15.55 1.39 6.72
C ASP A 154 14.47 2.11 7.57
N GLY A 155 13.19 1.79 7.35
CA GLY A 155 12.06 2.32 8.11
C GLY A 155 11.28 3.46 7.44
N GLY A 156 11.85 4.12 6.41
CA GLY A 156 11.15 5.18 5.69
C GLY A 156 9.84 4.75 5.00
N TYR A 157 9.67 3.44 4.75
CA TYR A 157 8.44 2.88 4.19
C TYR A 157 7.21 3.09 5.10
N GLN A 158 7.40 3.29 6.40
CA GLN A 158 6.28 3.50 7.34
C GLN A 158 5.50 4.78 7.02
N ASP A 159 6.18 5.79 6.46
CA ASP A 159 5.56 7.04 6.01
C ASP A 159 4.59 6.81 4.84
N LEU A 160 4.74 5.72 4.09
CA LEU A 160 3.83 5.38 2.98
C LEU A 160 2.47 4.89 3.48
N LEU A 161 2.39 4.44 4.73
CA LEU A 161 1.17 3.92 5.35
C LEU A 161 0.27 5.04 5.89
N ARG A 162 0.80 6.26 5.99
CA ARG A 162 0.11 7.42 6.55
C ARG A 162 -0.13 8.44 5.45
N HIS A 163 -1.26 9.14 5.46
CA HIS A 163 -1.33 10.36 4.66
C HIS A 163 -0.34 11.37 5.22
N ARG A 164 0.54 11.91 4.36
CA ARG A 164 1.39 13.04 4.75
C ARG A 164 0.49 14.23 5.06
N ARG A 165 0.28 14.49 6.35
CA ARG A 165 -0.28 15.76 6.80
C ARG A 165 0.85 16.78 6.75
N LYS A 166 0.62 17.89 6.06
CA LYS A 166 1.44 19.08 6.32
C LYS A 166 1.12 19.54 7.74
N PRO A 167 2.12 19.87 8.56
CA PRO A 167 1.88 20.57 9.82
C PRO A 167 1.18 21.92 9.56
#